data_AF-L9WJI2-F1
#
_entry.id   AF-L9WJI2-F1
#
_cell.length_a   1.000
_cell.length_b   1.000
_cell.length_c   1.000
_cell.angle_alpha   90.00
_cell.angle_beta   90.00
_cell.angle_gamma   90.00
#
_symmetry.space_group_name_H-M   'P 1'
#
loop_
_entity.id
_entity.type
_entity.pdbx_description
1 polymer ?
#
loop_
_entity_poly.entity_id
_entity_poly.type
_entity_poly.pdbx_seq_one_letter_code
_entity_poly.pdbx_strand_id
1 'polypeptide(L)'
;MPVDEPTLETVVKHKDRLEAHATVPFLPYERLLVGLDKRRTIEAARRSGIPHPRTLFTEDVEPRTAADALGLPIVVKPRRESANGETVVCNSIDELERTVHRTVREQGPAIFQEFIPHGGERGVYTLYNDDGALAGLTVQKRLRSNPPEGGSSTYRETVDDPALVSLADEFLTGLDWRGLAMVEFRIDARTGEPKLMEINPRLWGSLALSVYAGVDFPYLLYRSASGETVEPDPRYVANVRARYLVGDALQALKRDDRTRAIRELLTPSPQPCCYDIESTRDPLPIAGHLAFALSAFGKESVGQNVRNVVDSTPIAMRSSHE
;
A
#
# COMPACT_ATOMS: atom_id res chain seq x y z
N MET A 1 10.24 -6.55 13.91
CA MET A 1 9.38 -5.38 13.67
C MET A 1 8.20 -5.81 12.80
N PRO A 2 6.96 -5.47 13.15
CA PRO A 2 5.80 -5.73 12.29
C PRO A 2 5.92 -4.89 11.01
N VAL A 3 5.71 -5.52 9.84
CA VAL A 3 5.85 -4.88 8.51
C VAL A 3 4.57 -4.95 7.68
N ASP A 4 3.57 -5.70 8.14
CA ASP A 4 2.22 -5.74 7.60
C ASP A 4 1.22 -5.18 8.63
N GLU A 5 0.06 -4.72 8.14
CA GLU A 5 -0.97 -4.12 9.00
C GLU A 5 -1.54 -5.08 10.05
N PRO A 6 -1.90 -6.34 9.75
CA PRO A 6 -2.44 -7.26 10.75
C PRO A 6 -1.50 -7.50 11.94
N THR A 7 -0.21 -7.69 11.66
CA THR A 7 0.81 -7.89 12.70
C THR A 7 1.05 -6.60 13.47
N LEU A 8 1.11 -5.45 12.79
CA LEU A 8 1.24 -4.13 13.43
C LEU A 8 0.09 -3.87 14.40
N GLU A 9 -1.14 -4.01 13.93
CA GLU A 9 -2.33 -3.80 14.75
C GLU A 9 -2.34 -4.72 15.97
N THR A 10 -1.98 -5.99 15.78
CA THR A 10 -1.90 -6.96 16.89
C THR A 10 -0.86 -6.54 17.92
N VAL A 11 0.34 -6.13 17.49
CA VAL A 11 1.41 -5.66 18.37
C VAL A 11 0.98 -4.41 19.14
N VAL A 12 0.40 -3.42 18.46
CA VAL A 12 0.03 -2.14 19.06
C VAL A 12 -1.17 -2.28 20.01
N LYS A 13 -2.14 -3.15 19.73
CA LYS A 13 -3.24 -3.48 20.66
C LYS A 13 -2.77 -4.13 21.96
N HIS A 14 -1.65 -4.82 21.91
CA HIS A 14 -1.05 -5.50 23.06
C HIS A 14 0.24 -4.81 23.52
N LYS A 15 0.42 -3.52 23.18
CA LYS A 15 1.62 -2.73 23.47
C LYS A 15 2.01 -2.80 24.94
N ASP A 16 1.08 -2.60 25.87
CA ASP A 16 1.34 -2.63 27.32
C ASP A 16 1.98 -3.95 27.80
N ARG A 17 1.64 -5.08 27.16
CA ARG A 17 2.21 -6.39 27.49
C ARG A 17 3.65 -6.53 26.98
N LEU A 18 3.98 -5.87 25.88
CA LEU A 18 5.29 -5.93 25.23
C LEU A 18 6.25 -4.90 25.82
N GLU A 19 5.76 -3.73 26.22
CA GLU A 19 6.57 -2.64 26.79
C GLU A 19 7.21 -3.00 28.14
N ALA A 20 6.71 -4.04 28.81
CA ALA A 20 7.41 -4.64 29.96
C ALA A 20 8.76 -5.31 29.59
N HIS A 21 9.00 -5.58 28.31
CA HIS A 21 10.14 -6.34 27.82
C HIS A 21 10.95 -5.64 26.72
N ALA A 22 10.29 -4.83 25.87
CA ALA A 22 10.93 -4.11 24.77
C ALA A 22 10.12 -2.87 24.37
N THR A 23 10.80 -1.80 23.97
CA THR A 23 10.13 -0.62 23.39
C THR A 23 9.37 -1.01 22.12
N VAL A 24 8.12 -0.57 22.02
CA VAL A 24 7.29 -0.71 20.82
C VAL A 24 7.24 0.65 20.12
N PRO A 25 8.06 0.90 19.09
CA PRO A 25 8.24 2.24 18.53
C PRO A 25 7.17 2.56 17.49
N PHE A 26 5.91 2.46 17.90
CA PHE A 26 4.74 2.79 17.09
C PHE A 26 3.79 3.64 17.92
N LEU A 27 2.97 4.42 17.20
CA LEU A 27 1.91 5.21 17.81
C LEU A 27 0.98 4.34 18.68
N PRO A 28 0.41 4.91 19.75
CA PRO A 28 -0.71 4.31 20.44
C PRO A 28 -1.83 3.95 19.47
N TYR A 29 -2.54 2.85 19.75
CA TYR A 29 -3.54 2.28 18.85
C TYR A 29 -4.54 3.32 18.31
N GLU A 30 -5.05 4.19 19.17
CA GLU A 30 -6.06 5.19 18.79
C GLU A 30 -5.57 6.20 17.75
N ARG A 31 -4.29 6.58 17.82
CA ARG A 31 -3.67 7.48 16.83
C ARG A 31 -3.37 6.73 15.53
N LEU A 32 -2.87 5.50 15.66
CA LEU A 32 -2.53 4.65 14.53
C LEU A 32 -3.76 4.27 13.68
N LEU A 33 -4.95 4.21 14.31
CA LEU A 33 -6.23 3.99 13.62
C LEU A 33 -6.54 5.03 12.54
N VAL A 34 -6.00 6.25 12.61
CA VAL A 34 -6.20 7.25 11.54
C VAL A 34 -5.57 6.79 10.23
N GLY A 35 -4.46 6.03 10.27
CA GLY A 35 -3.85 5.42 9.09
C GLY A 35 -4.48 4.07 8.70
N LEU A 36 -4.87 3.24 9.69
CA LEU A 36 -5.43 1.90 9.42
C LEU A 36 -6.91 1.90 8.97
N ASP A 37 -7.59 3.04 9.02
CA ASP A 37 -9.00 3.18 8.72
C ASP A 37 -9.21 4.28 7.68
N LYS A 38 -9.58 3.88 6.45
CA LYS A 38 -9.76 4.80 5.33
C LYS A 38 -10.84 5.84 5.58
N ARG A 39 -11.86 5.54 6.41
CA ARG A 39 -12.85 6.56 6.81
C ARG A 39 -12.20 7.64 7.67
N ARG A 40 -11.41 7.24 8.68
CA ARG A 40 -10.70 8.19 9.55
C ARG A 40 -9.67 9.01 8.78
N THR A 41 -8.93 8.39 7.86
CA THR A 41 -7.98 9.10 6.98
C THR A 41 -8.68 10.18 6.16
N ILE A 42 -9.78 9.85 5.50
CA ILE A 42 -10.49 10.77 4.61
C ILE A 42 -11.21 11.88 5.40
N GLU A 43 -11.82 11.56 6.53
CA GLU A 43 -12.43 12.57 7.40
C GLU A 43 -11.38 13.53 7.99
N ALA A 44 -10.18 13.04 8.31
CA ALA A 44 -9.05 13.89 8.68
C ALA A 44 -8.62 14.79 7.51
N ALA A 45 -8.40 14.22 6.33
CA ALA A 45 -8.02 14.97 5.14
C ALA A 45 -9.03 16.07 4.79
N ARG A 46 -10.33 15.77 4.90
CA ARG A 46 -11.41 16.73 4.68
C ARG A 46 -11.38 17.89 5.67
N ARG A 47 -11.14 17.63 6.96
CA ARG A 47 -11.03 18.68 8.00
C ARG A 47 -9.80 19.57 7.80
N SER A 48 -8.70 18.99 7.33
CA SER A 48 -7.44 19.71 7.10
C SER A 48 -7.33 20.31 5.70
N GLY A 49 -8.36 20.21 4.85
CA GLY A 49 -8.33 20.76 3.49
C GLY A 49 -7.35 20.05 2.53
N ILE A 50 -6.86 18.86 2.89
CA ILE A 50 -5.93 18.10 2.06
C ILE A 50 -6.67 17.55 0.84
N PRO A 51 -6.17 17.75 -0.39
CA PRO A 51 -6.79 17.19 -1.58
C PRO A 51 -6.89 15.66 -1.50
N HIS A 52 -8.10 15.13 -1.69
CA HIS A 52 -8.40 13.70 -1.66
C HIS A 52 -9.52 13.40 -2.66
N PRO A 53 -9.67 12.14 -3.13
CA PRO A 53 -10.80 11.78 -3.97
C PRO A 53 -12.10 11.93 -3.21
N ARG A 54 -13.17 12.40 -3.86
CA ARG A 54 -14.49 12.43 -3.24
C ARG A 54 -14.86 11.03 -2.79
N THR A 55 -15.24 10.88 -1.52
CA THR A 55 -15.44 9.57 -0.90
C THR A 55 -16.71 9.58 -0.05
N LEU A 56 -17.52 8.52 -0.20
CA LEU A 56 -18.71 8.21 0.57
C LEU A 56 -18.56 6.83 1.23
N PHE A 57 -19.39 6.52 2.21
CA PHE A 57 -19.28 5.31 3.01
C PHE A 57 -20.49 4.40 2.82
N THR A 58 -20.26 3.09 2.68
CA THR A 58 -21.33 2.09 2.54
C THR A 58 -22.26 2.02 3.76
N GLU A 59 -21.81 2.50 4.91
CA GLU A 59 -22.60 2.61 6.13
C GLU A 59 -23.61 3.78 6.07
N ASP A 60 -23.35 4.77 5.21
CA ASP A 60 -24.08 6.03 5.18
C ASP A 60 -24.97 6.17 3.92
N VAL A 61 -24.60 5.54 2.80
CA VAL A 61 -25.31 5.64 1.52
C VAL A 61 -25.35 4.33 0.74
N GLU A 62 -26.41 4.13 -0.03
CA GLU A 62 -26.56 3.01 -0.95
C GLU A 62 -25.76 3.20 -2.26
N PRO A 63 -25.40 2.10 -2.96
CA PRO A 63 -24.62 2.15 -4.21
C PRO A 63 -25.13 3.13 -5.27
N ARG A 64 -26.46 3.20 -5.48
CA ARG A 64 -27.07 4.09 -6.48
C ARG A 64 -26.90 5.56 -6.12
N THR A 65 -27.12 5.91 -4.86
CA THR A 65 -26.90 7.27 -4.36
C THR A 65 -25.43 7.67 -4.48
N ALA A 66 -24.50 6.73 -4.22
CA ALA A 66 -23.08 6.98 -4.43
C ALA A 66 -22.75 7.19 -5.92
N ALA A 67 -23.36 6.41 -6.82
CA ALA A 67 -23.23 6.57 -8.27
C ALA A 67 -23.70 7.93 -8.76
N ASP A 68 -24.87 8.39 -8.30
CA ASP A 68 -25.43 9.70 -8.66
C ASP A 68 -24.53 10.85 -8.16
N ALA A 69 -23.94 10.70 -6.97
CA ALA A 69 -23.09 11.72 -6.38
C ALA A 69 -21.70 11.77 -7.00
N LEU A 70 -21.02 10.63 -7.18
CA LEU A 70 -19.62 10.55 -7.58
C LEU A 70 -19.42 10.45 -9.09
N GLY A 71 -20.38 9.87 -9.82
CA GLY A 71 -20.24 9.50 -11.22
C GLY A 71 -19.41 8.23 -11.42
N LEU A 72 -19.65 7.52 -12.52
CA LEU A 72 -18.87 6.35 -12.91
C LEU A 72 -17.63 6.75 -13.73
N PRO A 73 -16.52 5.99 -13.65
CA PRO A 73 -16.35 4.81 -12.79
C PRO A 73 -16.14 5.15 -11.30
N ILE A 74 -16.55 4.22 -10.42
CA ILE A 74 -16.39 4.32 -8.96
C ILE A 74 -15.43 3.25 -8.47
N VAL A 75 -14.56 3.63 -7.54
CA VAL A 75 -13.67 2.70 -6.86
C VAL A 75 -14.31 2.23 -5.55
N VAL A 76 -14.42 0.92 -5.39
CA VAL A 76 -14.81 0.27 -4.14
C VAL A 76 -13.58 -0.29 -3.46
N LYS A 77 -13.40 0.04 -2.18
CA LYS A 77 -12.31 -0.49 -1.35
C LYS A 77 -12.85 -0.88 0.03
N PRO A 78 -12.38 -1.98 0.63
CA PRO A 78 -12.62 -2.23 2.04
C PRO A 78 -12.12 -1.06 2.90
N ARG A 79 -12.81 -0.74 3.99
CA ARG A 79 -12.45 0.37 4.89
C ARG A 79 -11.10 0.16 5.57
N ARG A 80 -10.74 -1.10 5.85
CA ARG A 80 -9.48 -1.52 6.47
C ARG A 80 -8.75 -2.46 5.52
N GLU A 81 -7.41 -2.51 5.55
CA GLU A 81 -6.71 -3.51 4.76
C GLU A 81 -7.09 -4.93 5.21
N SER A 82 -7.14 -5.84 4.25
CA SER A 82 -7.31 -7.27 4.50
C SER A 82 -6.43 -8.03 3.50
N ALA A 83 -6.04 -9.25 3.84
CA ALA A 83 -5.21 -10.08 2.95
C ALA A 83 -5.86 -10.32 1.56
N ASN A 84 -7.18 -10.21 1.47
CA ASN A 84 -7.96 -10.37 0.24
C ASN A 84 -8.60 -9.04 -0.22
N GLY A 85 -8.10 -7.90 0.28
CA GLY A 85 -8.63 -6.57 0.01
C GLY A 85 -8.41 -6.14 -1.43
N GLU A 86 -9.41 -6.35 -2.27
CA GLU A 86 -9.40 -5.87 -3.65
C GLU A 86 -9.87 -4.42 -3.71
N THR A 87 -9.04 -3.57 -4.32
CA THR A 87 -9.50 -2.30 -4.88
C THR A 87 -10.13 -2.60 -6.23
N VAL A 88 -11.42 -2.29 -6.39
CA VAL A 88 -12.17 -2.62 -7.61
C VAL A 88 -12.71 -1.35 -8.24
N VAL A 89 -12.45 -1.16 -9.54
CA VAL A 89 -13.03 -0.08 -10.34
C VAL A 89 -14.31 -0.59 -11.00
N CYS A 90 -15.45 -0.03 -10.64
CA CYS A 90 -16.76 -0.37 -11.16
C CYS A 90 -17.16 0.64 -12.25
N ASN A 91 -17.44 0.16 -13.46
CA ASN A 91 -17.80 0.98 -14.62
C ASN A 91 -19.31 1.03 -14.86
N SER A 92 -20.09 0.25 -14.11
CA SER A 92 -21.55 0.22 -14.18
C SER A 92 -22.17 0.09 -12.79
N ILE A 93 -23.46 0.41 -12.69
CA ILE A 93 -24.20 0.26 -11.42
C ILE A 93 -24.30 -1.21 -10.99
N ASP A 94 -24.48 -2.13 -11.93
CA ASP A 94 -24.58 -3.56 -11.63
C ASP A 94 -23.26 -4.13 -11.11
N GLU A 95 -22.12 -3.66 -11.64
CA GLU A 95 -20.79 -3.98 -11.11
C GLU A 95 -20.61 -3.43 -9.69
N LEU A 96 -21.06 -2.20 -9.46
CA LEU A 96 -20.96 -1.52 -8.17
C LEU A 96 -21.74 -2.29 -7.09
N GLU A 97 -23.01 -2.62 -7.34
CA GLU A 97 -23.87 -3.36 -6.41
C GLU A 97 -23.28 -4.74 -6.07
N ARG A 98 -22.86 -5.50 -7.09
CA ARG A 98 -22.22 -6.82 -6.89
C ARG A 98 -20.93 -6.72 -6.07
N THR A 99 -20.10 -5.74 -6.40
CA THR A 99 -18.80 -5.54 -5.73
C THR A 99 -18.99 -5.16 -4.27
N VAL A 100 -19.86 -4.19 -3.97
CA VAL A 100 -20.15 -3.78 -2.59
C VAL A 100 -20.70 -4.95 -1.78
N HIS A 101 -21.69 -5.67 -2.30
CA HIS A 101 -22.26 -6.82 -1.59
C HIS A 101 -21.19 -7.86 -1.25
N ARG A 102 -20.32 -8.19 -2.22
CA ARG A 102 -19.19 -9.11 -2.01
C ARG A 102 -18.21 -8.57 -0.97
N THR A 103 -17.74 -7.34 -1.13
CA THR A 103 -16.75 -6.71 -0.23
C THR A 103 -17.28 -6.59 1.19
N VAL A 104 -18.52 -6.14 1.38
CA VAL A 104 -19.13 -6.00 2.71
C VAL A 104 -19.30 -7.34 3.39
N ARG A 105 -19.75 -8.36 2.66
CA ARG A 105 -19.92 -9.72 3.18
C ARG A 105 -18.59 -10.36 3.61
N GLU A 106 -17.54 -10.17 2.83
CA GLU A 106 -16.26 -10.86 3.03
C GLU A 106 -15.30 -10.09 3.94
N GLN A 107 -15.39 -8.76 3.98
CA GLN A 107 -14.34 -7.90 4.53
C GLN A 107 -14.88 -6.79 5.46
N GLY A 108 -16.21 -6.69 5.59
CA GLY A 108 -16.86 -5.65 6.37
C GLY A 108 -16.99 -4.32 5.61
N PRO A 109 -17.25 -3.20 6.31
CA PRO A 109 -17.56 -1.92 5.69
C PRO A 109 -16.57 -1.50 4.59
N ALA A 110 -17.09 -0.87 3.55
CA ALA A 110 -16.32 -0.39 2.40
C ALA A 110 -16.56 1.11 2.14
N ILE A 111 -15.72 1.68 1.29
CA ILE A 111 -15.85 3.05 0.80
C ILE A 111 -16.23 3.05 -0.68
N PHE A 112 -16.99 4.07 -1.07
CA PHE A 112 -17.17 4.50 -2.45
C PHE A 112 -16.26 5.68 -2.71
N GLN A 113 -15.39 5.60 -3.71
CA GLN A 113 -14.41 6.62 -3.97
C GLN A 113 -14.41 7.02 -5.45
N GLU A 114 -14.33 8.33 -5.72
CA GLU A 114 -14.12 8.87 -7.06
C GLU A 114 -12.90 8.20 -7.71
N PHE A 115 -13.04 7.77 -8.96
CA PHE A 115 -11.91 7.31 -9.73
C PHE A 115 -11.01 8.47 -10.17
N ILE A 116 -9.75 8.44 -9.73
CA ILE A 116 -8.73 9.41 -10.14
C ILE A 116 -7.96 8.85 -11.34
N PRO A 117 -8.02 9.48 -12.54
CA PRO A 117 -7.22 9.06 -13.68
C PRO A 117 -5.73 9.07 -13.38
N HIS A 118 -5.01 8.08 -13.90
CA HIS A 118 -3.60 7.86 -13.55
C HIS A 118 -2.67 8.92 -14.17
N GLY A 119 -2.24 9.90 -13.36
CA GLY A 119 -1.18 10.87 -13.70
C GLY A 119 0.18 10.52 -13.09
N GLY A 120 0.28 9.35 -12.46
CA GLY A 120 1.43 8.89 -11.68
C GLY A 120 1.10 8.72 -10.19
N GLU A 121 1.98 8.01 -9.48
CA GLU A 121 1.85 7.74 -8.05
C GLU A 121 3.12 8.19 -7.33
N ARG A 122 2.95 8.88 -6.20
CA ARG A 122 4.04 9.41 -5.37
C ARG A 122 3.76 9.06 -3.90
N GLY A 123 4.81 8.70 -3.16
CA GLY A 123 4.75 8.53 -1.72
C GLY A 123 5.68 9.50 -1.02
N VAL A 124 5.24 10.08 0.09
CA VAL A 124 6.10 10.81 1.03
C VAL A 124 6.31 9.95 2.26
N TYR A 125 7.55 9.66 2.56
CA TYR A 125 7.97 8.68 3.53
C TYR A 125 8.70 9.39 4.65
N THR A 126 8.21 9.24 5.88
CA THR A 126 8.60 10.08 7.00
C THR A 126 8.84 9.28 8.27
N LEU A 127 9.68 9.85 9.14
CA LEU A 127 9.79 9.50 10.55
C LEU A 127 9.70 10.79 11.35
N TYR A 128 8.75 10.89 12.27
CA TYR A 128 8.65 11.98 13.23
C TYR A 128 9.11 11.51 14.60
N ASN A 129 9.96 12.30 15.26
CA ASN A 129 10.33 12.09 16.66
C ASN A 129 9.14 12.37 17.59
N ASP A 130 9.24 11.96 18.86
CA ASP A 130 8.21 12.17 19.89
C ASP A 130 7.83 13.65 20.12
N ASP A 131 8.75 14.57 19.88
CA ASP A 131 8.54 16.02 19.94
C ASP A 131 7.85 16.60 18.69
N GLY A 132 7.66 15.78 17.64
CA GLY A 132 7.06 16.18 16.37
C GLY A 132 8.04 16.68 15.33
N ALA A 133 9.35 16.60 15.58
CA ALA A 133 10.35 16.96 14.57
C ALA A 133 10.48 15.89 13.48
N LEU A 134 10.56 16.31 12.22
CA LEU A 134 10.76 15.42 11.06
C LEU A 134 12.21 14.89 11.03
N ALA A 135 12.40 13.67 11.51
CA ALA A 135 13.70 13.02 11.67
C ALA A 135 14.21 12.31 10.41
N GLY A 136 13.31 11.94 9.49
CA GLY A 136 13.70 11.30 8.23
C GLY A 136 12.68 11.54 7.15
N LEU A 137 13.15 11.72 5.92
CA LEU A 137 12.31 12.04 4.77
C LEU A 137 12.85 11.40 3.50
N THR A 138 11.97 10.77 2.71
CA THR A 138 12.22 10.53 1.28
C THR A 138 10.93 10.71 0.50
N VAL A 139 11.03 11.09 -0.78
CA VAL A 139 9.90 11.05 -1.71
C VAL A 139 10.21 10.03 -2.79
N GLN A 140 9.27 9.11 -3.03
CA GLN A 140 9.42 8.11 -4.09
C GLN A 140 8.30 8.25 -5.12
N LYS A 141 8.68 8.18 -6.39
CA LYS A 141 7.76 8.09 -7.52
C LYS A 141 7.70 6.65 -8.01
N ARG A 142 6.49 6.12 -8.16
CA ARG A 142 6.25 4.78 -8.69
C ARG A 142 6.36 4.83 -10.22
N LEU A 143 7.21 3.96 -10.79
CA LEU A 143 7.39 3.83 -12.24
C LEU A 143 6.67 2.61 -12.79
N ARG A 144 6.61 1.52 -12.01
CA ARG A 144 5.87 0.29 -12.32
C ARG A 144 5.33 -0.35 -11.05
N SER A 145 4.26 -1.12 -11.24
CA SER A 145 3.49 -1.78 -10.19
C SER A 145 3.13 -3.20 -10.60
N ASN A 146 2.82 -4.04 -9.61
CA ASN A 146 2.18 -5.33 -9.81
C ASN A 146 0.94 -5.41 -8.90
N PRO A 147 -0.29 -5.44 -9.44
CA PRO A 147 -0.66 -5.37 -10.87
C PRO A 147 -0.25 -4.05 -11.57
N PRO A 148 -0.12 -4.04 -12.91
CA PRO A 148 0.26 -2.84 -13.68
C PRO A 148 -0.67 -1.63 -13.48
N GLU A 149 -1.95 -1.88 -13.22
CA GLU A 149 -3.02 -0.86 -13.13
C GLU A 149 -3.03 -0.11 -11.78
N GLY A 150 -2.27 -0.61 -10.80
CA GLY A 150 -2.23 -0.11 -9.43
C GLY A 150 -2.03 -1.28 -8.46
N GLY A 151 -0.93 -1.25 -7.72
CA GLY A 151 -0.53 -2.35 -6.84
C GLY A 151 0.82 -2.10 -6.19
N SER A 152 1.49 -3.17 -5.76
CA SER A 152 2.80 -3.04 -5.12
C SER A 152 3.85 -2.51 -6.10
N SER A 153 4.63 -1.51 -5.67
CA SER A 153 5.70 -0.92 -6.48
C SER A 153 6.78 -1.94 -6.83
N THR A 154 7.07 -2.12 -8.12
CA THR A 154 8.13 -3.01 -8.61
C THR A 154 9.35 -2.27 -9.12
N TYR A 155 9.18 -1.03 -9.57
CA TYR A 155 10.25 -0.16 -10.05
C TYR A 155 9.87 1.29 -9.73
N ARG A 156 10.83 2.04 -9.18
CA ARG A 156 10.58 3.31 -8.51
C ARG A 156 11.85 4.14 -8.44
N GLU A 157 11.67 5.44 -8.27
CA GLU A 157 12.77 6.40 -8.18
C GLU A 157 12.56 7.40 -7.04
N THR A 158 13.63 7.84 -6.38
CA THR A 158 13.56 9.03 -5.52
C THR A 158 13.46 10.28 -6.39
N VAL A 159 12.65 11.24 -5.96
CA VAL A 159 12.44 12.52 -6.67
C VAL A 159 12.47 13.67 -5.68
N ASP A 160 12.80 14.87 -6.16
CA ASP A 160 12.60 16.09 -5.39
C ASP A 160 11.18 16.61 -5.63
N ASP A 161 10.42 16.77 -4.55
CA ASP A 161 9.04 17.28 -4.61
C ASP A 161 8.68 18.05 -3.33
N PRO A 162 9.23 19.26 -3.15
CA PRO A 162 9.05 20.03 -1.92
C PRO A 162 7.58 20.42 -1.68
N ALA A 163 6.77 20.54 -2.75
CA ALA A 163 5.35 20.84 -2.63
C ALA A 163 4.58 19.66 -2.01
N LEU A 164 4.87 18.43 -2.47
CA LEU A 164 4.26 17.24 -1.90
C LEU A 164 4.74 16.96 -0.47
N VAL A 165 6.02 17.23 -0.18
CA VAL A 165 6.56 17.16 1.19
C VAL A 165 5.81 18.12 2.10
N SER A 166 5.65 19.37 1.69
CA SER A 166 4.93 20.38 2.50
C SER A 166 3.49 19.96 2.77
N LEU A 167 2.80 19.42 1.77
CA LEU A 167 1.43 18.93 1.90
C LEU A 167 1.32 17.74 2.87
N ALA A 168 2.25 16.78 2.78
CA ALA A 168 2.27 15.63 3.68
C ALA A 168 2.65 16.04 5.12
N ASP A 169 3.61 16.95 5.26
CA ASP A 169 4.06 17.45 6.56
C ASP A 169 2.98 18.27 7.28
N GLU A 170 2.27 19.15 6.56
CA GLU A 170 1.12 19.87 7.10
C GLU A 170 0.03 18.90 7.58
N PHE A 171 -0.27 17.87 6.78
CA PHE A 171 -1.27 16.88 7.14
C PHE A 171 -0.88 16.08 8.39
N LEU A 172 0.34 15.54 8.42
CA LEU A 172 0.83 14.73 9.55
C LEU A 172 1.03 15.55 10.82
N THR A 173 1.50 16.80 10.70
CA THR A 173 1.59 17.74 11.83
C THR A 173 0.22 18.06 12.39
N GLY A 174 -0.79 18.32 11.54
CA GLY A 174 -2.17 18.55 11.96
C GLY A 174 -2.82 17.35 12.67
N LEU A 175 -2.29 16.14 12.45
CA LEU A 175 -2.68 14.92 13.15
C LEU A 175 -1.90 14.66 14.44
N ASP A 176 -0.95 15.53 14.78
CA ASP A 176 0.03 15.30 15.84
C ASP A 176 0.73 13.94 15.66
N TRP A 177 1.10 13.63 14.41
CA TRP A 177 1.67 12.34 14.04
C TRP A 177 3.08 12.17 14.61
N ARG A 178 3.41 10.94 15.02
CA ARG A 178 4.71 10.53 15.57
C ARG A 178 5.10 9.18 14.98
N GLY A 179 6.39 8.91 14.91
CA GLY A 179 6.90 7.67 14.31
C GLY A 179 6.77 7.66 12.79
N LEU A 180 6.71 6.46 12.22
CA LEU A 180 6.72 6.24 10.77
C LEU A 180 5.38 6.59 10.12
N ALA A 181 5.45 7.18 8.93
CA ALA A 181 4.33 7.25 8.00
C ALA A 181 4.82 7.22 6.55
N MET A 182 4.11 6.48 5.70
CA MET A 182 4.07 6.74 4.27
C MET A 182 2.72 7.34 3.91
N VAL A 183 2.73 8.54 3.37
CA VAL A 183 1.55 9.20 2.79
C VAL A 183 1.55 8.92 1.29
N GLU A 184 0.57 8.16 0.82
CA GLU A 184 0.44 7.80 -0.59
C GLU A 184 -0.46 8.78 -1.33
N PHE A 185 0.03 9.29 -2.46
CA PHE A 185 -0.67 10.20 -3.35
C PHE A 185 -0.76 9.62 -4.75
N ARG A 186 -1.91 9.86 -5.39
CA ARG A 186 -2.08 9.69 -6.82
C ARG A 186 -2.23 11.05 -7.49
N ILE A 187 -1.47 11.28 -8.56
CA ILE A 187 -1.58 12.50 -9.33
C ILE A 187 -2.78 12.37 -10.27
N ASP A 188 -3.72 13.32 -10.20
CA ASP A 188 -4.85 13.36 -11.11
C ASP A 188 -4.37 13.81 -12.50
N ALA A 189 -4.46 12.94 -13.50
CA ALA A 189 -4.03 13.27 -14.86
C ALA A 189 -4.79 14.45 -15.49
N ARG A 190 -5.97 14.80 -14.97
CA ARG A 190 -6.81 15.90 -15.48
C ARG A 190 -6.32 17.26 -15.00
N THR A 191 -5.82 17.33 -13.77
CA THR A 191 -5.49 18.60 -13.09
C THR A 191 -4.03 18.74 -12.71
N GLY A 192 -3.28 17.63 -12.65
CA GLY A 192 -1.93 17.56 -12.11
C GLY A 192 -1.86 17.60 -10.58
N GLU A 193 -3.01 17.64 -9.89
CA GLU A 193 -3.08 17.77 -8.44
C GLU A 193 -2.82 16.42 -7.75
N PRO A 194 -2.01 16.37 -6.68
CA PRO A 194 -1.86 15.17 -5.86
C PRO A 194 -3.12 14.93 -5.02
N LYS A 195 -3.69 13.74 -5.07
CA LYS A 195 -4.82 13.29 -4.25
C LYS A 195 -4.34 12.27 -3.23
N LEU A 196 -4.56 12.55 -1.94
CA LEU A 196 -4.26 11.64 -0.84
C LEU A 196 -5.08 10.36 -1.00
N MET A 197 -4.41 9.22 -1.03
CA MET A 197 -5.02 7.90 -1.13
C MET A 197 -5.10 7.21 0.23
N GLU A 198 -4.01 7.26 1.01
CA GLU A 198 -3.88 6.57 2.30
C GLU A 198 -2.66 7.05 3.11
N ILE A 199 -2.66 6.75 4.41
CA ILE A 199 -1.49 6.81 5.28
C ILE A 199 -1.16 5.39 5.73
N ASN A 200 0.06 4.93 5.48
CA ASN A 200 0.57 3.65 5.94
C ASN A 200 1.45 3.87 7.18
N PRO A 201 1.00 3.48 8.39
CA PRO A 201 1.69 3.78 9.66
C PRO A 201 2.80 2.78 9.99
N ARG A 202 3.60 2.37 8.99
CA ARG A 202 4.59 1.28 9.10
C ARG A 202 5.72 1.42 8.11
N LEU A 203 6.73 0.58 8.28
CA LEU A 203 7.71 0.31 7.23
C LEU A 203 7.01 -0.29 6.00
N TRP A 204 7.52 0.08 4.84
CA TRP A 204 6.89 -0.17 3.56
C TRP A 204 7.68 -1.14 2.69
N GLY A 205 7.01 -1.75 1.71
CA GLY A 205 7.68 -2.69 0.79
C GLY A 205 8.81 -2.02 0.00
N SER A 206 8.73 -0.71 -0.23
CA SER A 206 9.75 0.06 -0.95
C SER A 206 10.94 0.57 -0.13
N LEU A 207 11.15 0.02 1.07
CA LEU A 207 12.05 0.57 2.07
C LEU A 207 13.51 0.64 1.61
N ALA A 208 13.97 -0.37 0.87
CA ALA A 208 15.35 -0.42 0.39
C ALA A 208 15.74 0.85 -0.37
N LEU A 209 14.83 1.41 -1.17
CA LEU A 209 15.09 2.64 -1.93
C LEU A 209 15.46 3.82 -1.00
N SER A 210 14.77 3.97 0.12
CA SER A 210 15.08 5.05 1.07
C SER A 210 16.47 4.88 1.69
N VAL A 211 16.84 3.65 2.04
CA VAL A 211 18.18 3.32 2.57
C VAL A 211 19.25 3.65 1.52
N TYR A 212 19.05 3.24 0.27
CA TYR A 212 20.00 3.55 -0.82
C TYR A 212 20.06 5.03 -1.16
N ALA A 213 19.00 5.79 -0.89
CA ALA A 213 18.98 7.24 -0.99
C ALA A 213 19.60 7.96 0.22
N GLY A 214 20.13 7.21 1.19
CA GLY A 214 20.84 7.75 2.36
C GLY A 214 20.00 7.89 3.63
N VAL A 215 18.74 7.42 3.63
CA VAL A 215 17.83 7.52 4.79
C VAL A 215 17.48 6.12 5.30
N ASP A 216 18.21 5.68 6.32
CA ASP A 216 18.03 4.36 6.94
C ASP A 216 16.91 4.40 8.00
N PHE A 217 15.65 4.37 7.56
CA PHE A 217 14.49 4.41 8.46
C PHE A 217 14.51 3.32 9.56
N PRO A 218 14.91 2.06 9.32
CA PRO A 218 15.11 1.07 10.38
C PRO A 218 16.09 1.52 11.45
N TYR A 219 17.24 2.07 11.03
CA TYR A 219 18.25 2.55 11.97
C TYR A 219 17.76 3.80 12.73
N LEU A 220 17.13 4.76 12.06
CA LEU A 220 16.55 5.94 12.71
C LEU A 220 15.46 5.56 13.71
N LEU A 221 14.59 4.61 13.34
CA LEU A 221 13.56 4.08 14.23
C LEU A 221 14.17 3.35 15.44
N TYR A 222 15.22 2.56 15.24
CA TYR A 222 15.96 1.92 16.33
C TYR A 222 16.55 2.93 17.31
N ARG A 223 17.18 4.00 16.80
CA ARG A 223 17.75 5.07 17.64
C ARG A 223 16.66 5.77 18.46
N SER A 224 15.56 6.15 17.80
CA SER A 224 14.38 6.72 18.47
C SER A 224 13.81 5.78 19.54
N ALA A 225 13.65 4.48 19.22
CA ALA A 225 13.17 3.46 20.16
C ALA A 225 14.12 3.24 21.36
N SER A 226 15.40 3.58 21.19
CA SER A 226 16.43 3.50 22.24
C SER A 226 16.47 4.75 23.13
N GLY A 227 15.53 5.68 22.93
CA GLY A 227 15.44 6.93 23.68
C GLY A 227 16.38 8.03 23.19
N GLU A 228 17.02 7.85 22.03
CA GLU A 228 17.81 8.91 21.40
C GLU A 228 16.91 9.86 20.62
N THR A 229 17.10 11.16 20.79
CA THR A 229 16.56 12.15 19.86
C THR A 229 17.37 12.06 18.56
N VAL A 230 16.69 11.73 17.46
CA VAL A 230 17.31 11.70 16.13
C VAL A 230 17.30 13.11 15.57
N GLU A 231 18.47 13.68 15.29
CA GLU A 231 18.57 15.01 14.69
C GLU A 231 17.80 15.07 13.36
N PRO A 232 16.93 16.06 13.15
CA PRO A 232 16.22 16.26 11.89
C PRO A 232 17.18 16.38 10.70
N ASP A 233 17.11 15.43 9.76
CA ASP A 233 17.80 15.51 8.48
C ASP A 233 16.82 15.20 7.33
N PRO A 234 16.27 16.23 6.66
CA PRO A 234 15.35 16.04 5.55
C PRO A 234 16.06 15.69 4.23
N ARG A 235 17.40 15.52 4.23
CA ARG A 235 18.17 15.30 3.01
C ARG A 235 18.17 13.83 2.61
N TYR A 236 18.03 13.60 1.31
CA TYR A 236 18.23 12.32 0.66
C TYR A 236 18.77 12.54 -0.76
N VAL A 237 19.29 11.48 -1.38
CA VAL A 237 19.77 11.52 -2.75
C VAL A 237 18.60 11.28 -3.71
N ALA A 238 18.31 12.26 -4.56
CA ALA A 238 17.32 12.15 -5.63
C ALA A 238 17.84 11.32 -6.82
N ASN A 239 16.92 10.84 -7.66
CA ASN A 239 17.19 10.04 -8.86
C ASN A 239 17.84 8.68 -8.60
N VAL A 240 17.80 8.18 -7.37
CA VAL A 240 18.14 6.80 -7.05
C VAL A 240 16.99 5.91 -7.47
N ARG A 241 17.28 4.77 -8.08
CA ARG A 241 16.24 3.81 -8.51
C ARG A 241 16.38 2.49 -7.77
N ALA A 242 15.25 1.88 -7.44
CA ALA A 242 15.22 0.53 -6.90
C ALA A 242 14.25 -0.34 -7.69
N ARG A 243 14.60 -1.62 -7.82
CA ARG A 243 13.80 -2.60 -8.55
C ARG A 243 13.60 -3.87 -7.72
N TYR A 244 12.35 -4.30 -7.60
CA TYR A 244 12.00 -5.63 -7.12
C TYR A 244 11.86 -6.56 -8.34
N LEU A 245 12.94 -7.26 -8.71
CA LEU A 245 13.02 -7.95 -10.02
C LEU A 245 11.91 -8.98 -10.23
N VAL A 246 11.60 -9.79 -9.22
CA VAL A 246 10.56 -10.82 -9.34
C VAL A 246 9.20 -10.18 -9.61
N GLY A 247 8.80 -9.16 -8.84
CA GLY A 247 7.55 -8.44 -9.08
C GLY A 247 7.52 -7.74 -10.43
N ASP A 248 8.65 -7.15 -10.84
CA ASP A 248 8.80 -6.43 -12.09
C ASP A 248 8.73 -7.34 -13.32
N ALA A 249 9.22 -8.58 -13.19
CA ALA A 249 9.04 -9.63 -14.19
C ALA A 249 7.58 -10.10 -14.25
N LEU A 250 6.94 -10.32 -13.09
CA LEU A 250 5.55 -10.75 -13.04
C LEU A 250 4.59 -9.73 -13.65
N GLN A 251 4.77 -8.43 -13.40
CA GLN A 251 3.92 -7.41 -14.03
C GLN A 251 4.14 -7.36 -15.55
N ALA A 252 5.35 -7.62 -16.04
CA ALA A 252 5.63 -7.63 -17.48
C ALA A 252 4.85 -8.74 -18.20
N LEU A 253 4.59 -9.86 -17.53
CA LEU A 253 3.77 -10.96 -18.05
C LEU A 253 2.26 -10.65 -18.03
N LYS A 254 1.82 -9.75 -17.14
CA LYS A 254 0.42 -9.34 -16.98
C LYS A 254 -0.03 -8.21 -17.91
N ARG A 255 0.90 -7.43 -18.47
CA ARG A 255 0.59 -6.34 -19.41
C ARG A 255 0.13 -6.85 -20.76
N ASP A 256 -0.81 -6.14 -21.38
CA ASP A 256 -1.32 -6.45 -22.72
C ASP A 256 -0.20 -6.44 -23.78
N ASP A 257 0.61 -5.37 -23.81
CA ASP A 257 1.79 -5.27 -24.67
C ASP A 257 3.02 -5.91 -24.00
N ARG A 258 3.08 -7.25 -24.02
CA ARG A 258 4.17 -8.04 -23.44
C ARG A 258 5.52 -7.75 -24.08
N THR A 259 5.56 -7.51 -25.39
CA THR A 259 6.82 -7.25 -26.13
C THR A 259 7.47 -5.98 -25.61
N ARG A 260 6.69 -4.90 -25.46
CA ARG A 260 7.17 -3.66 -24.85
C ARG A 260 7.54 -3.87 -23.39
N ALA A 261 6.72 -4.57 -22.61
CA ALA A 261 6.99 -4.80 -21.20
C ALA A 261 8.30 -5.57 -20.94
N ILE A 262 8.58 -6.61 -21.74
CA ILE A 262 9.84 -7.36 -21.69
C ILE A 262 11.01 -6.46 -22.09
N ARG A 263 10.87 -5.65 -23.15
CA ARG A 263 11.90 -4.69 -23.55
C ARG A 263 12.21 -3.72 -22.40
N GLU A 264 11.18 -3.17 -21.73
CA GLU A 264 11.35 -2.27 -20.59
C GLU A 264 11.96 -2.96 -19.36
N LEU A 265 11.71 -4.27 -19.15
CA LEU A 265 12.34 -5.05 -18.09
C LEU A 265 13.84 -5.24 -18.34
N LEU A 266 14.20 -5.62 -19.58
CA LEU A 266 15.58 -5.88 -20.00
C LEU A 266 16.39 -4.59 -20.21
N THR A 267 15.73 -3.45 -20.39
CA THR A 267 16.40 -2.16 -20.50
C THR A 267 17.12 -1.84 -19.17
N PRO A 268 18.45 -1.62 -19.20
CA PRO A 268 19.19 -1.25 -18.00
C PRO A 268 18.63 0.03 -17.40
N SER A 269 18.47 0.04 -16.08
CA SER A 269 18.12 1.27 -15.38
C SER A 269 19.29 2.27 -15.41
N PRO A 270 19.02 3.57 -15.56
CA PRO A 270 19.94 4.63 -15.14
C PRO A 270 20.49 4.35 -13.75
N GLN A 271 21.77 4.66 -13.56
CA GLN A 271 22.47 4.51 -12.30
C GLN A 271 22.38 5.80 -11.46
N PRO A 272 22.30 5.70 -10.12
CA PRO A 272 22.37 4.46 -9.34
C PRO A 272 21.04 3.67 -9.36
N CYS A 273 21.11 2.38 -9.66
CA CYS A 273 20.00 1.44 -9.54
C CYS A 273 20.37 0.28 -8.64
N CYS A 274 19.53 0.03 -7.65
CA CYS A 274 19.69 -1.00 -6.65
C CYS A 274 18.52 -2.00 -6.72
N TYR A 275 18.66 -3.10 -6.00
CA TYR A 275 17.71 -4.20 -6.00
C TYR A 275 17.21 -4.45 -4.58
N ASP A 276 15.95 -4.82 -4.46
CA ASP A 276 15.30 -4.95 -3.14
C ASP A 276 15.82 -6.16 -2.36
N ILE A 277 16.12 -7.26 -3.06
CA ILE A 277 16.54 -8.54 -2.45
C ILE A 277 17.88 -9.01 -3.02
N GLU A 278 18.12 -8.74 -4.30
CA GLU A 278 19.22 -9.32 -5.04
C GLU A 278 20.56 -8.71 -4.67
N SER A 279 21.49 -9.55 -4.21
CA SER A 279 22.84 -9.16 -3.83
C SER A 279 23.85 -10.19 -4.31
N THR A 280 24.93 -9.74 -4.93
CA THR A 280 26.06 -10.62 -5.29
C THR A 280 26.86 -11.08 -4.07
N ARG A 281 26.77 -10.34 -2.96
CA ARG A 281 27.44 -10.65 -1.69
C ARG A 281 26.62 -11.60 -0.81
N ASP A 282 25.31 -11.61 -1.00
CA ASP A 282 24.38 -12.49 -0.28
C ASP A 282 23.29 -12.99 -1.23
N PRO A 283 23.54 -14.08 -1.98
CA PRO A 283 22.61 -14.60 -2.97
C PRO A 283 21.52 -15.51 -2.37
N LEU A 284 21.62 -15.89 -1.09
CA LEU A 284 20.66 -16.82 -0.48
C LEU A 284 19.24 -16.24 -0.33
N PRO A 285 19.04 -14.96 0.04
CA PRO A 285 17.72 -14.34 0.11
C PRO A 285 16.92 -14.46 -1.19
N ILE A 286 17.54 -14.17 -2.35
CA ILE A 286 16.85 -14.29 -3.63
C ILE A 286 16.53 -15.75 -3.98
N ALA A 287 17.43 -16.69 -3.67
CA ALA A 287 17.16 -18.11 -3.87
C ALA A 287 15.96 -18.59 -3.02
N GLY A 288 15.90 -18.19 -1.75
CA GLY A 288 14.78 -18.48 -0.86
C GLY A 288 13.47 -17.86 -1.33
N HIS A 289 13.52 -16.61 -1.79
CA HIS A 289 12.36 -15.91 -2.33
C HIS A 289 11.79 -16.57 -3.59
N LEU A 290 12.66 -16.99 -4.52
CA LEU A 290 12.26 -17.75 -5.71
C LEU A 290 11.65 -19.10 -5.35
N ALA A 291 12.24 -19.83 -4.40
CA ALA A 291 11.70 -21.10 -3.91
C ALA A 291 10.30 -20.92 -3.28
N PHE A 292 10.11 -19.86 -2.48
CA PHE A 292 8.83 -19.51 -1.92
C PHE A 292 7.79 -19.20 -3.00
N ALA A 293 8.14 -18.34 -3.97
CA ALA A 293 7.26 -17.98 -5.08
C ALA A 293 6.81 -19.24 -5.85
N LEU A 294 7.75 -20.12 -6.22
CA LEU A 294 7.44 -21.39 -6.90
C LEU A 294 6.51 -22.29 -6.06
N SER A 295 6.70 -22.34 -4.74
CA SER A 295 5.84 -23.12 -3.85
C SER A 295 4.41 -22.57 -3.77
N ALA A 296 4.24 -21.25 -3.85
CA ALA A 296 2.93 -20.60 -3.86
C ALA A 296 2.17 -20.87 -5.17
N PHE A 297 2.85 -20.78 -6.32
CA PHE A 297 2.28 -21.17 -7.62
C PHE A 297 1.87 -22.66 -7.66
N GLY A 298 2.65 -23.54 -7.01
CA GLY A 298 2.30 -24.96 -6.88
C GLY A 298 1.04 -25.19 -6.04
N LYS A 299 0.78 -24.34 -5.03
CA LYS A 299 -0.42 -24.44 -4.18
C LYS A 299 -1.67 -23.87 -4.86
N GLU A 300 -1.55 -22.79 -5.62
CA GLU A 300 -2.68 -22.23 -6.39
C GLU A 300 -3.14 -23.19 -7.51
N SER A 301 -2.20 -23.85 -8.20
CA SER A 301 -2.51 -24.85 -9.24
C SER A 301 -3.15 -26.13 -8.67
N VAL A 302 -2.75 -26.56 -7.47
CA VAL A 302 -3.41 -27.66 -6.75
C VAL A 302 -4.78 -27.24 -6.22
N GLY A 303 -4.94 -26.02 -5.71
CA GLY A 303 -6.22 -25.48 -5.23
C GLY A 303 -7.27 -25.32 -6.33
N GLN A 304 -6.87 -24.95 -7.55
CA GLN A 304 -7.75 -24.94 -8.73
C GLN A 304 -8.16 -26.34 -9.16
N ASN A 305 -7.25 -27.32 -9.10
CA ASN A 305 -7.59 -28.73 -9.40
C ASN A 305 -8.54 -29.33 -8.36
N VAL A 306 -8.41 -28.98 -7.08
CA VAL A 306 -9.36 -29.46 -6.04
C VAL A 306 -10.75 -28.83 -6.21
N ARG A 307 -10.85 -27.53 -6.56
CA ARG A 307 -12.15 -26.90 -6.86
C ARG A 307 -12.84 -27.52 -8.09
N ASN A 308 -12.07 -27.80 -9.15
CA ASN A 308 -12.62 -28.44 -10.35
C ASN A 308 -13.07 -29.90 -10.13
N VAL A 309 -12.47 -30.62 -9.17
CA VAL A 309 -12.90 -31.99 -8.80
C VAL A 309 -14.15 -31.97 -7.92
N VAL A 310 -14.30 -30.98 -7.04
CA VAL A 310 -15.50 -30.84 -6.18
C VAL A 310 -16.72 -30.39 -7.00
N ASP A 311 -16.54 -29.53 -8.01
CA ASP A 311 -17.64 -29.07 -8.89
C ASP A 311 -18.02 -30.06 -10.01
N SER A 312 -17.21 -31.10 -10.26
CA SER A 312 -17.47 -32.11 -11.31
C SER A 312 -18.02 -33.44 -10.79
N THR A 313 -18.28 -33.56 -9.49
CA THR A 313 -18.90 -34.78 -8.93
C THR A 313 -20.42 -34.62 -8.91
N PRO A 314 -21.20 -35.34 -9.75
CA PRO A 314 -22.65 -35.29 -9.68
C PRO A 314 -23.12 -35.94 -8.38
N ILE A 315 -23.78 -35.18 -7.51
CA ILE A 315 -24.52 -35.73 -6.37
C ILE A 315 -25.69 -36.53 -6.96
N ALA A 316 -25.51 -37.83 -7.13
CA ALA A 316 -26.58 -38.76 -7.43
C ALA A 316 -27.43 -38.93 -6.16
N MET A 317 -28.46 -38.10 -5.99
CA MET A 317 -29.54 -38.38 -5.04
C MET A 317 -30.33 -39.59 -5.54
N ARG A 318 -30.09 -40.75 -4.92
CA ARG A 318 -31.04 -41.87 -4.93
C ARG A 318 -32.20 -41.50 -4.01
N SER A 319 -33.40 -41.34 -4.58
CA SER A 319 -34.64 -41.42 -3.83
C SER A 319 -35.07 -42.88 -3.71
N SER A 320 -35.26 -43.34 -2.49
CA SER A 320 -35.94 -44.60 -2.19
C SER A 320 -36.64 -44.47 -0.85
N HIS A 321 -37.95 -44.76 -0.87
CA HIS A 321 -38.91 -44.92 0.24
C HIS A 321 -39.44 -43.59 0.81
N GLU A 322 -40.75 -43.33 0.89
CA GLU A 322 -41.99 -44.14 0.83
C GLU A 322 -43.07 -43.50 -0.05
#